data_AF-A0AAN8EP68-F1
#
_entry.id   AF-A0AAN8EP68-F1
#
_cell.length_a   1.000
_cell.length_b   1.000
_cell.length_c   1.000
_cell.angle_alpha   90.00
_cell.angle_beta   90.00
_cell.angle_gamma   90.00
#
_symmetry.space_group_name_H-M   'P 1'
#
loop_
_entity.id
_entity.type
_entity.pdbx_description
1 polymer ?
#
loop_
_entity_poly.entity_id
_entity_poly.type
_entity_poly.pdbx_seq_one_letter_code
_entity_poly.pdbx_strand_id
1 'polypeptide(L)'
;MSDVSDEVMSDEESAEMYRQVFGEGEPEYMFEQLIDGPNVEQFENEKERDDANENMVDSRAARQISRGLPTVKKLTIKNFRKKNDDVADLMATGWLTLEASINAIQTKQHVATNLEQLYKVVESLCENKMARTTYDKLLDNIRKWIGRFRNELNEKCAAGGVEFMKAIENLWSDYCEEMILIRNVFLYLDRTFILENIDESPIWESSLGIFREEIILHGSVLKKLIGGILDRVAEERAGDQVDRYLLRALLRMLRTLDLYKQVG
;
A
#
# COMPACT_ATOMS: atom_id res chain seq x y z
N MET A 1 -41.35 14.68 14.60
CA MET A 1 -41.03 14.44 13.18
C MET A 1 -40.02 15.47 12.77
N SER A 2 -38.77 15.06 12.64
CA SER A 2 -37.71 15.81 11.97
C SER A 2 -36.78 14.75 11.39
N ASP A 3 -36.97 14.48 10.10
CA ASP A 3 -36.08 13.71 9.25
C ASP A 3 -34.69 14.35 9.29
N VAL A 4 -33.67 13.54 9.57
CA VAL A 4 -32.29 13.84 9.20
C VAL A 4 -31.99 12.86 8.08
N SER A 5 -32.15 13.34 6.85
CA SER A 5 -31.66 12.66 5.67
C SER A 5 -30.14 12.78 5.65
N ASP A 6 -29.44 11.65 5.66
CA ASP A 6 -28.03 11.57 5.27
C ASP A 6 -27.92 12.04 3.81
N GLU A 7 -27.44 13.27 3.61
CA GLU A 7 -27.07 13.77 2.29
C GLU A 7 -25.78 13.07 1.86
N VAL A 8 -25.92 12.13 0.92
CA VAL A 8 -24.81 11.47 0.25
C VAL A 8 -24.17 12.48 -0.70
N MET A 9 -22.90 12.82 -0.46
CA MET A 9 -22.09 13.68 -1.34
C MET A 9 -22.13 13.17 -2.78
N SER A 10 -22.28 14.08 -3.73
CA SER A 10 -22.23 13.73 -5.14
C SER A 10 -20.79 13.39 -5.59
N ASP A 11 -20.67 12.59 -6.65
CA ASP A 11 -19.37 12.23 -7.23
C ASP A 11 -18.55 13.46 -7.67
N GLU A 12 -19.24 14.56 -8.01
CA GLU A 12 -18.64 15.82 -8.42
C GLU A 12 -18.06 16.60 -7.23
N GLU A 13 -18.75 16.60 -6.09
CA GLU A 13 -18.23 17.15 -4.82
C GLU A 13 -17.06 16.33 -4.28
N SER A 14 -17.09 15.00 -4.46
CA SER A 14 -15.96 14.13 -4.11
C SER A 14 -14.74 14.45 -4.98
N ALA A 15 -14.92 14.61 -6.30
CA ALA A 15 -13.85 14.98 -7.21
C ALA A 15 -13.30 16.39 -6.96
N GLU A 16 -14.14 17.34 -6.54
CA GLU A 16 -13.71 18.67 -6.12
C GLU A 16 -12.97 18.66 -4.78
N MET A 17 -13.39 17.83 -3.82
CA MET A 17 -12.64 17.63 -2.57
C MET A 17 -11.27 17.03 -2.86
N TYR A 18 -11.16 16.07 -3.79
CA TYR A 18 -9.87 15.56 -4.25
C TYR A 18 -9.02 16.65 -4.92
N ARG A 19 -9.60 17.52 -5.74
CA ARG A 19 -8.87 18.65 -6.33
C ARG A 19 -8.46 19.70 -5.29
N GLN A 20 -9.25 19.94 -4.25
CA GLN A 20 -8.92 20.90 -3.18
C GLN A 20 -7.89 20.35 -2.19
N VAL A 21 -7.93 19.05 -1.88
CA VAL A 21 -7.01 18.42 -0.93
C VAL A 21 -5.68 18.05 -1.59
N PHE A 22 -5.67 17.73 -2.89
CA PHE A 22 -4.49 17.21 -3.60
C PHE A 22 -4.03 18.07 -4.79
N GLY A 23 -4.60 19.27 -4.98
CA GLY A 23 -4.44 20.05 -6.22
C GLY A 23 -3.20 20.91 -6.39
N GLU A 24 -2.43 21.23 -5.33
CA GLU A 24 -1.30 22.18 -5.48
C GLU A 24 -0.08 21.85 -4.59
N GLY A 25 0.08 20.60 -4.17
CA GLY A 25 1.23 20.15 -3.37
C GLY A 25 2.22 19.30 -4.18
N GLU A 26 3.51 19.62 -4.09
CA GLU A 26 4.61 18.76 -4.55
C GLU A 26 4.40 17.32 -4.02
N PRO A 27 4.47 16.27 -4.86
CA PRO A 27 4.23 14.88 -4.47
C PRO A 27 5.11 14.39 -3.30
N GLU A 28 6.20 15.12 -3.02
CA GLU A 28 7.13 14.87 -1.92
C GLU A 28 6.53 15.09 -0.52
N TYR A 29 5.55 15.99 -0.34
CA TYR A 29 4.92 16.25 0.96
C TYR A 29 3.77 15.30 1.30
N MET A 30 3.19 14.63 0.29
CA MET A 30 2.18 13.58 0.49
C MET A 30 2.77 12.37 1.23
N PHE A 31 4.05 12.09 1.01
CA PHE A 31 4.74 10.93 1.56
C PHE A 31 4.99 11.06 3.07
N GLU A 32 5.30 12.26 3.58
CA GLU A 32 5.54 12.50 5.01
C GLU A 32 4.25 12.45 5.83
N GLN A 33 3.14 12.99 5.32
CA GLN A 33 1.84 12.97 6.02
C GLN A 33 1.21 11.57 6.16
N LEU A 34 1.54 10.65 5.25
CA LEU A 34 1.11 9.25 5.30
C LEU A 34 1.94 8.39 6.27
N ILE A 35 3.16 8.84 6.62
CA ILE A 35 4.06 8.16 7.57
C ILE A 35 3.76 8.59 9.01
N ASP A 36 3.38 9.84 9.24
CA ASP A 36 3.19 10.37 10.60
C ASP A 36 1.94 9.83 11.33
N GLY A 37 1.01 9.17 10.62
CA GLY A 37 -0.21 8.61 11.21
C GLY A 37 -1.09 9.66 11.92
N PRO A 38 -2.26 9.29 12.44
CA PRO A 38 -3.04 10.17 13.31
C PRO A 38 -2.21 10.47 14.56
N ASN A 39 -2.09 11.75 14.91
CA ASN A 39 -1.35 12.21 16.09
C ASN A 39 -1.87 11.47 17.34
N VAL A 40 -0.99 11.04 18.26
CA VAL A 40 -1.36 10.20 19.42
C VAL A 40 -2.49 10.82 20.26
N GLU A 41 -2.57 12.16 20.28
CA GLU A 41 -3.65 12.92 20.92
C GLU A 41 -5.03 12.72 20.26
N GLN A 42 -5.11 12.40 18.96
CA GLN A 42 -6.37 12.10 18.26
C GLN A 42 -6.92 10.73 18.68
N PHE A 43 -6.05 9.74 18.87
CA PHE A 43 -6.43 8.42 19.38
C PHE A 43 -6.90 8.48 20.84
N GLU A 44 -6.25 9.30 21.68
CA GLU A 44 -6.69 9.49 23.07
C GLU A 44 -8.03 10.23 23.14
N ASN A 45 -8.26 11.22 22.28
CA ASN A 45 -9.54 11.93 22.21
C ASN A 45 -10.68 11.06 21.65
N GLU A 46 -10.42 10.17 20.70
CA GLU A 46 -11.41 9.21 20.20
C GLU A 46 -11.74 8.16 21.26
N LYS A 47 -10.73 7.66 21.97
CA LYS A 47 -10.91 6.75 23.10
C LYS A 47 -11.66 7.39 24.27
N GLU A 48 -11.37 8.65 24.61
CA GLU A 48 -12.13 9.38 25.64
C GLU A 48 -13.58 9.67 25.22
N ARG A 49 -13.83 9.89 23.92
CA ARG A 49 -15.21 10.02 23.38
C ARG A 49 -15.96 8.70 23.44
N ASP A 50 -15.32 7.58 23.13
CA ASP A 50 -15.93 6.26 23.19
C ASP A 50 -16.18 5.83 24.64
N ASP A 51 -15.23 6.06 25.56
CA ASP A 51 -15.38 5.81 27.00
C ASP A 51 -16.48 6.70 27.61
N ALA A 52 -16.61 7.96 27.18
CA ALA A 52 -17.69 8.85 27.62
C ALA A 52 -19.06 8.41 27.10
N ASN A 53 -19.11 7.84 25.89
CA ASN A 53 -20.34 7.34 25.28
C ASN A 53 -20.79 6.02 25.93
N GLU A 54 -19.85 5.13 26.29
CA GLU A 54 -20.12 3.89 27.05
C GLU A 54 -20.67 4.21 28.46
N ASN A 55 -20.06 5.16 29.16
CA ASN A 55 -20.52 5.61 30.48
C ASN A 55 -21.91 6.29 30.46
N MET A 56 -22.30 6.90 29.33
CA MET A 56 -23.62 7.51 29.16
C MET A 56 -24.72 6.47 28.89
N VAL A 57 -24.36 5.31 28.33
CA VAL A 57 -25.26 4.16 28.14
C VAL A 57 -25.45 3.39 29.46
N ASP A 58 -24.39 3.19 30.24
CA ASP A 58 -24.46 2.54 31.56
C ASP A 58 -25.25 3.35 32.60
N SER A 59 -25.16 4.68 32.55
CA SER A 59 -25.91 5.57 33.43
C SER A 59 -27.42 5.58 33.15
N ARG A 60 -27.85 5.19 31.94
CA ARG A 60 -29.26 4.99 31.59
C ARG A 60 -29.77 3.60 31.97
N ALA A 61 -28.90 2.58 31.93
CA ALA A 61 -29.23 1.22 32.37
C ALA A 61 -29.41 1.12 33.90
N ALA A 62 -28.71 1.96 34.68
CA ALA A 62 -28.71 1.89 36.14
C ALA A 62 -29.97 2.46 36.84
N ARG A 63 -30.90 3.13 36.15
CA ARG A 63 -32.11 3.72 36.77
C ARG A 63 -33.40 2.90 36.63
N GLN A 64 -33.32 1.67 36.14
CA GLN A 64 -34.45 0.73 36.14
C GLN A 64 -34.04 -0.66 36.63
N ILE A 65 -33.52 -0.75 37.86
CA ILE A 65 -33.30 -2.04 38.53
C ILE A 65 -34.13 -2.08 39.82
N SER A 66 -35.42 -2.34 39.66
CA SER A 66 -36.27 -2.85 40.74
C SER A 66 -37.43 -3.64 40.15
N ARG A 67 -37.12 -4.78 39.51
CA ARG A 67 -37.98 -5.97 39.31
C ARG A 67 -37.12 -7.02 38.59
N GLY A 68 -37.18 -8.27 39.08
CA GLY A 68 -36.18 -9.33 38.87
C GLY A 68 -35.63 -9.49 37.44
N LEU A 69 -34.31 -9.69 37.36
CA LEU A 69 -33.58 -9.96 36.12
C LEU A 69 -34.05 -11.29 35.48
N PRO A 70 -34.56 -11.27 34.23
CA PRO A 70 -34.69 -12.49 33.45
C PRO A 70 -33.29 -12.97 33.05
N THR A 71 -33.02 -14.26 33.20
CA THR A 71 -31.81 -14.89 32.65
C THR A 71 -31.71 -14.60 31.16
N VAL A 72 -30.59 -14.03 30.72
CA VAL A 72 -30.35 -13.73 29.30
C VAL A 72 -30.45 -15.04 28.51
N LYS A 73 -31.55 -15.20 27.77
CA LYS A 73 -31.78 -16.38 26.94
C LYS A 73 -30.88 -16.27 25.71
N LYS A 74 -29.93 -17.20 25.58
CA LYS A 74 -29.10 -17.38 24.39
C LYS A 74 -29.99 -17.38 23.14
N LEU A 75 -29.83 -16.36 22.29
CA LEU A 75 -30.56 -16.26 21.03
C LEU A 75 -29.92 -17.23 20.04
N THR A 76 -30.66 -18.27 19.68
CA THR A 76 -30.25 -19.23 18.66
C THR A 76 -31.02 -18.89 17.38
N ILE A 77 -30.32 -18.42 16.35
CA ILE A 77 -30.94 -18.18 15.05
C ILE A 77 -31.29 -19.54 14.43
N LYS A 78 -32.58 -19.86 14.34
CA LYS A 78 -33.05 -21.04 13.61
C LYS A 78 -32.95 -20.74 12.11
N ASN A 79 -32.40 -21.70 11.35
CA ASN A 79 -32.07 -21.57 9.93
C ASN A 79 -30.93 -20.58 9.61
N PHE A 80 -29.92 -20.48 10.47
CA PHE A 80 -28.65 -19.89 10.05
C PHE A 80 -28.00 -20.82 9.02
N ARG A 81 -28.35 -20.63 7.75
CA ARG A 81 -27.57 -21.18 6.64
C ARG A 81 -26.27 -20.40 6.64
N LYS A 82 -25.26 -20.93 7.33
CA LYS A 82 -23.87 -20.54 7.07
C LYS A 82 -23.72 -20.74 5.57
N LYS A 83 -23.56 -19.64 4.82
CA LYS A 83 -23.30 -19.73 3.40
C LYS A 83 -21.90 -20.35 3.31
N ASN A 84 -21.86 -21.68 3.28
CA ASN A 84 -20.70 -22.45 2.88
C ASN A 84 -20.59 -22.24 1.37
N ASP A 85 -20.28 -21.01 0.96
CA ASP A 85 -19.52 -20.83 -0.26
C ASP A 85 -18.13 -21.35 0.13
N ASP A 86 -17.67 -22.42 -0.52
CA ASP A 86 -16.42 -23.09 -0.14
C ASP A 86 -15.31 -22.03 -0.01
N VAL A 87 -14.66 -21.94 1.15
CA VAL A 87 -13.63 -20.93 1.43
C VAL A 87 -12.53 -20.93 0.36
N ALA A 88 -12.28 -22.10 -0.24
CA ALA A 88 -11.40 -22.28 -1.38
C ALA A 88 -11.89 -21.53 -2.64
N ASP A 89 -13.19 -21.56 -2.93
CA ASP A 89 -13.80 -20.82 -4.04
C ASP A 89 -13.77 -19.32 -3.78
N LEU A 90 -13.95 -18.90 -2.52
CA LEU A 90 -13.84 -17.48 -2.13
C LEU A 90 -12.42 -16.96 -2.38
N MET A 91 -11.39 -17.72 -1.98
CA MET A 91 -10.01 -17.34 -2.26
C MET A 91 -9.70 -17.33 -3.75
N ALA A 92 -10.15 -18.35 -4.50
CA ALA A 92 -9.87 -18.45 -5.92
C ALA A 92 -10.49 -17.29 -6.71
N THR A 93 -11.77 -16.99 -6.45
CA THR A 93 -12.50 -15.92 -7.12
C THR A 93 -12.04 -14.53 -6.68
N GLY A 94 -11.91 -14.29 -5.38
CA GLY A 94 -11.42 -13.02 -4.84
C GLY A 94 -10.00 -12.69 -5.30
N TRP A 95 -9.10 -13.68 -5.26
CA TRP A 95 -7.74 -13.50 -5.75
C TRP A 95 -7.69 -13.22 -7.25
N LEU A 96 -8.51 -13.89 -8.07
CA LEU A 96 -8.56 -13.64 -9.51
C LEU A 96 -8.91 -12.17 -9.81
N THR A 97 -9.87 -11.60 -9.09
CA THR A 97 -10.25 -10.19 -9.23
C THR A 97 -9.12 -9.24 -8.82
N LEU A 98 -8.44 -9.54 -7.70
CA LEU A 98 -7.30 -8.75 -7.24
C LEU A 98 -6.12 -8.84 -8.20
N GLU A 99 -5.77 -10.04 -8.65
CA GLU A 99 -4.68 -10.28 -9.61
C GLU A 99 -4.93 -9.57 -10.95
N ALA A 100 -6.16 -9.60 -11.47
CA ALA A 100 -6.51 -8.85 -12.67
C ALA A 100 -6.31 -7.34 -12.50
N SER A 101 -6.62 -6.82 -11.30
CA SER A 101 -6.48 -5.40 -10.99
C SER A 101 -5.01 -5.00 -10.79
N ILE A 102 -4.21 -5.83 -10.11
CA ILE A 102 -2.75 -5.65 -9.99
C ILE A 102 -2.11 -5.64 -11.37
N ASN A 103 -2.45 -6.63 -12.22
CA ASN A 103 -1.93 -6.71 -13.57
C ASN A 103 -2.32 -5.47 -14.40
N ALA A 104 -3.55 -4.95 -14.25
CA ALA A 104 -3.98 -3.73 -14.92
C ALA A 104 -3.16 -2.51 -14.47
N ILE A 105 -2.93 -2.35 -13.16
CA ILE A 105 -2.06 -1.29 -12.61
C ILE A 105 -0.65 -1.38 -13.19
N GLN A 106 -0.04 -2.56 -13.11
CA GLN A 106 1.32 -2.84 -13.58
C GLN A 106 1.48 -2.64 -15.09
N THR A 107 0.45 -2.93 -15.88
CA THR A 107 0.46 -2.71 -17.34
C THR A 107 -0.01 -1.32 -17.75
N LYS A 108 -0.21 -0.41 -16.77
CA LYS A 108 -0.74 0.95 -16.96
C LYS A 108 -2.06 0.96 -17.75
N GLN A 109 -2.90 -0.05 -17.53
CA GLN A 109 -4.22 -0.22 -18.11
C GLN A 109 -5.33 0.23 -17.16
N HIS A 110 -6.51 0.48 -17.70
CA HIS A 110 -7.68 0.82 -16.91
C HIS A 110 -8.11 -0.34 -16.00
N VAL A 111 -8.23 -0.08 -14.69
CA VAL A 111 -8.75 -1.06 -13.72
C VAL A 111 -10.27 -1.16 -13.89
N ALA A 112 -10.75 -2.30 -14.38
CA ALA A 112 -12.19 -2.49 -14.65
C ALA A 112 -13.07 -2.52 -13.39
N THR A 113 -12.48 -2.89 -12.25
CA THR A 113 -13.16 -2.98 -10.96
C THR A 113 -12.98 -1.67 -10.19
N ASN A 114 -14.04 -1.14 -9.59
CA ASN A 114 -13.93 0.04 -8.74
C ASN A 114 -13.12 -0.24 -7.46
N LEU A 115 -12.52 0.80 -6.88
CA LEU A 115 -11.62 0.67 -5.72
C LEU A 115 -12.33 0.15 -4.47
N GLU A 116 -13.56 0.59 -4.21
CA GLU A 116 -14.35 0.16 -3.05
C GLU A 116 -14.64 -1.35 -3.08
N GLN A 117 -14.96 -1.88 -4.27
CA GLN A 117 -15.20 -3.30 -4.47
C GLN A 117 -13.91 -4.09 -4.25
N LEU A 118 -12.77 -3.60 -4.72
CA LEU A 118 -11.48 -4.24 -4.47
C LEU A 118 -11.14 -4.26 -2.98
N TYR A 119 -11.40 -3.15 -2.28
CA TYR A 119 -11.23 -3.07 -0.83
C TYR A 119 -12.09 -4.09 -0.09
N LYS A 120 -13.39 -4.20 -0.43
CA LYS A 120 -14.31 -5.20 0.13
C LYS A 120 -13.86 -6.64 -0.14
N VAL A 121 -13.25 -6.90 -1.29
CA VAL A 121 -12.66 -8.21 -1.59
C VAL A 121 -11.49 -8.49 -0.65
N VAL A 122 -10.56 -7.54 -0.46
CA VAL A 122 -9.43 -7.69 0.46
C VAL A 122 -9.92 -7.88 1.91
N GLU A 123 -10.87 -7.08 2.36
CA GLU A 123 -11.51 -7.17 3.68
C GLU A 123 -12.11 -8.56 3.90
N SER A 124 -12.95 -9.03 2.97
CA SER A 124 -13.56 -10.37 3.02
C SER A 124 -12.51 -11.48 3.09
N LEU A 125 -11.40 -11.37 2.35
CA LEU A 125 -10.31 -12.34 2.45
C LEU A 125 -9.64 -12.33 3.83
N CYS A 126 -9.46 -11.14 4.43
CA CYS A 126 -8.85 -11.01 5.74
C CYS A 126 -9.75 -11.54 6.86
N GLU A 127 -11.04 -11.18 6.85
CA GLU A 127 -12.03 -11.66 7.83
C GLU A 127 -12.18 -13.19 7.83
N ASN A 128 -12.01 -13.82 6.67
CA ASN A 128 -12.05 -15.27 6.50
C ASN A 128 -10.71 -15.96 6.84
N LYS A 129 -9.80 -15.29 7.56
CA LYS A 129 -8.49 -15.81 8.03
C LYS A 129 -7.52 -16.15 6.89
N MET A 130 -7.65 -15.49 5.73
CA MET A 130 -6.77 -15.71 4.57
C MET A 130 -5.79 -14.56 4.34
N ALA A 131 -5.67 -13.63 5.29
CA ALA A 131 -4.79 -12.47 5.20
C ALA A 131 -3.34 -12.84 4.85
N ARG A 132 -2.74 -13.82 5.54
CA ARG A 132 -1.38 -14.31 5.26
C ARG A 132 -1.23 -14.80 3.82
N THR A 133 -2.15 -15.65 3.37
CA THR A 133 -2.12 -16.19 2.00
C THR A 133 -2.27 -15.08 0.96
N THR A 134 -3.13 -14.10 1.21
CA THR A 134 -3.32 -12.92 0.35
C THR A 134 -2.05 -12.09 0.26
N TYR A 135 -1.39 -11.84 1.40
CA TYR A 135 -0.12 -11.13 1.46
C TYR A 135 1.00 -11.86 0.69
N ASP A 136 1.18 -13.15 0.95
CA ASP A 136 2.22 -13.96 0.28
C ASP A 136 2.00 -13.98 -1.25
N LYS A 137 0.74 -14.13 -1.69
CA LYS A 137 0.41 -14.10 -3.12
C LYS A 137 0.64 -12.72 -3.75
N LEU A 138 0.37 -11.63 -3.03
CA LEU A 138 0.65 -10.28 -3.48
C LEU A 138 2.14 -10.08 -3.72
N LEU A 139 2.98 -10.44 -2.74
CA LEU A 139 4.43 -10.31 -2.87
C LEU A 139 4.99 -11.20 -3.99
N ASP A 140 4.49 -12.42 -4.15
CA ASP A 140 4.88 -13.30 -5.25
C ASP A 140 4.50 -12.72 -6.63
N ASN A 141 3.31 -12.12 -6.76
CA ASN A 141 2.89 -11.44 -7.98
C ASN A 141 3.81 -10.24 -8.30
N ILE A 142 4.09 -9.38 -7.32
CA ILE A 142 4.99 -8.22 -7.48
C ILE A 142 6.40 -8.69 -7.88
N ARG A 143 6.94 -9.72 -7.22
CA ARG A 143 8.25 -10.30 -7.53
C ARG A 143 8.31 -10.85 -8.96
N LYS A 144 7.28 -11.59 -9.38
CA LYS A 144 7.15 -12.11 -10.75
C LYS A 144 7.00 -11.03 -11.80
N TRP A 145 6.36 -9.91 -11.47
CA TRP A 145 6.23 -8.78 -12.38
C TRP A 145 7.59 -8.13 -12.63
N ILE A 146 8.24 -7.65 -11.56
CA ILE A 146 9.49 -6.91 -11.67
C ILE A 146 10.63 -7.79 -12.21
N GLY A 147 10.62 -9.09 -11.90
CA GLY A 147 11.61 -10.05 -12.39
C GLY A 147 11.65 -10.18 -13.93
N ARG A 148 10.61 -9.78 -14.66
CA ARG A 148 10.57 -9.83 -16.14
C ARG A 148 11.53 -8.81 -16.78
N PHE A 149 11.79 -7.70 -16.11
CA PHE A 149 12.65 -6.63 -16.60
C PHE A 149 14.14 -6.95 -16.47
N ARG A 150 14.51 -8.01 -15.73
CA ARG A 150 15.91 -8.41 -15.50
C ARG A 150 16.70 -8.60 -16.79
N ASN A 151 16.14 -9.29 -17.78
CA ASN A 151 16.85 -9.61 -19.02
C ASN A 151 17.12 -8.35 -19.86
N GLU A 152 16.08 -7.55 -20.09
CA GLU A 152 16.20 -6.27 -20.79
C GLU A 152 17.20 -5.35 -20.09
N LEU A 153 17.14 -5.29 -18.76
CA LEU A 153 18.03 -4.44 -17.99
C LEU A 153 19.48 -4.95 -18.02
N ASN A 154 19.71 -6.26 -18.03
CA ASN A 154 21.06 -6.82 -18.15
C ASN A 154 21.68 -6.50 -19.52
N GLU A 155 20.90 -6.46 -20.59
CA GLU A 155 21.36 -6.04 -21.92
C GLU A 155 21.77 -4.57 -21.92
N LYS A 156 20.95 -3.68 -21.35
CA LYS A 156 21.31 -2.26 -21.18
C LYS A 156 22.50 -2.07 -20.25
N CYS A 157 22.57 -2.86 -19.18
CA CYS A 157 23.68 -2.89 -18.24
C CYS A 157 24.98 -3.24 -18.98
N ALA A 158 24.98 -4.20 -19.90
CA ALA A 158 26.16 -4.54 -20.70
C ALA A 158 26.73 -3.33 -21.45
N ALA A 159 25.87 -2.51 -22.05
CA ALA A 159 26.25 -1.26 -22.73
C ALA A 159 26.70 -0.16 -21.76
N GLY A 160 26.06 -0.05 -20.58
CA GLY A 160 26.39 0.92 -19.55
C GLY A 160 26.05 2.37 -19.92
N GLY A 161 26.62 3.32 -19.19
CA GLY A 161 26.46 4.76 -19.43
C GLY A 161 25.09 5.33 -19.06
N VAL A 162 24.79 6.52 -19.58
CA VAL A 162 23.61 7.32 -19.21
C VAL A 162 22.29 6.64 -19.57
N GLU A 163 22.21 5.92 -20.69
CA GLU A 163 20.99 5.22 -21.09
C GLU A 163 20.63 4.07 -20.14
N PHE A 164 21.64 3.37 -19.60
CA PHE A 164 21.43 2.40 -18.54
C PHE A 164 20.94 3.07 -17.25
N MET A 165 21.53 4.21 -16.87
CA MET A 165 21.13 4.98 -15.70
C MET A 165 19.67 5.46 -15.79
N LYS A 166 19.27 5.99 -16.95
CA LYS A 166 17.87 6.38 -17.22
C LYS A 166 16.92 5.20 -17.20
N ALA A 167 17.33 4.05 -17.74
CA ALA A 167 16.50 2.85 -17.70
C ALA A 167 16.21 2.37 -16.27
N ILE A 168 17.20 2.47 -15.36
CA ILE A 168 17.01 2.17 -13.94
C ILE A 168 16.05 3.18 -13.29
N GLU A 169 16.27 4.47 -13.53
CA GLU A 169 15.47 5.53 -12.92
C GLU A 169 14.00 5.46 -13.37
N ASN A 170 13.75 5.28 -14.67
CA ASN A 170 12.40 5.08 -15.21
C ASN A 170 11.72 3.85 -14.60
N LEU A 171 12.43 2.70 -14.56
CA LEU A 171 11.86 1.47 -13.99
C LEU A 171 11.54 1.64 -12.50
N TRP A 172 12.38 2.35 -11.75
CA TRP A 172 12.14 2.68 -10.34
C TRP A 172 10.94 3.60 -10.15
N SER A 173 10.82 4.66 -10.96
CA SER A 173 9.70 5.59 -10.90
C SER A 173 8.37 4.88 -11.18
N ASP A 174 8.32 4.11 -12.27
CA ASP A 174 7.14 3.32 -12.65
C ASP A 174 6.75 2.34 -11.54
N TYR A 175 7.74 1.64 -10.98
CA TYR A 175 7.50 0.71 -9.88
C TYR A 175 6.92 1.39 -8.63
N CYS A 176 7.40 2.59 -8.27
CA CYS A 176 6.87 3.34 -7.14
C CYS A 176 5.41 3.75 -7.35
N GLU A 177 5.07 4.25 -8.54
CA GLU A 177 3.71 4.64 -8.89
C GLU A 177 2.74 3.45 -8.83
N GLU A 178 3.15 2.31 -9.40
CA GLU A 178 2.39 1.06 -9.34
C GLU A 178 2.17 0.61 -7.89
N MET A 179 3.22 0.65 -7.06
CA MET A 179 3.16 0.20 -5.68
C MET A 179 2.27 1.08 -4.79
N ILE A 180 2.18 2.39 -5.06
CA ILE A 180 1.21 3.27 -4.37
C ILE A 180 -0.23 2.82 -4.65
N LEU A 181 -0.56 2.54 -5.90
CA LEU A 181 -1.90 2.10 -6.29
C LEU A 181 -2.23 0.71 -5.72
N ILE A 182 -1.26 -0.21 -5.76
CA ILE A 182 -1.40 -1.53 -5.15
C ILE A 182 -1.63 -1.39 -3.64
N ARG A 183 -0.85 -0.56 -2.94
CA ARG A 183 -1.04 -0.35 -1.50
C ARG A 183 -2.43 0.20 -1.17
N ASN A 184 -2.97 1.10 -2.00
CA ASN A 184 -4.33 1.63 -1.82
C ASN A 184 -5.39 0.54 -1.94
N VAL A 185 -5.24 -0.39 -2.89
CA VAL A 185 -6.13 -1.56 -3.03
C VAL A 185 -6.04 -2.46 -1.80
N PHE A 186 -4.83 -2.67 -1.27
CA PHE A 186 -4.56 -3.58 -0.15
C PHE A 186 -4.51 -2.88 1.21
N LEU A 187 -5.07 -1.68 1.34
CA LEU A 187 -4.94 -0.85 2.55
C LEU A 187 -5.49 -1.54 3.81
N TYR A 188 -6.58 -2.30 3.68
CA TYR A 188 -7.12 -3.09 4.79
C TYR A 188 -6.09 -4.10 5.32
N LEU A 189 -5.40 -4.81 4.42
CA LEU A 189 -4.38 -5.80 4.76
C LEU A 189 -3.19 -5.14 5.49
N ASP A 190 -2.75 -3.97 5.01
CA ASP A 190 -1.65 -3.18 5.60
C ASP A 190 -2.01 -2.69 7.02
N ARG A 191 -3.28 -2.31 7.26
CA ARG A 191 -3.74 -1.74 8.55
C ARG A 191 -4.21 -2.75 9.59
N THR A 192 -4.60 -3.96 9.18
CA THR A 192 -5.17 -4.95 10.12
C THR A 192 -4.21 -6.12 10.35
N PHE A 193 -3.82 -6.80 9.29
CA PHE A 193 -2.99 -7.99 9.40
C PHE A 193 -1.53 -7.64 9.73
N ILE A 194 -0.95 -6.67 9.05
CA ILE A 194 0.48 -6.36 9.24
C ILE A 194 0.73 -5.69 10.60
N LEU A 195 -0.18 -4.81 11.05
CA LEU A 195 -0.04 -4.19 12.38
C LEU A 195 -0.17 -5.21 13.54
N GLU A 196 -0.95 -6.28 13.34
CA GLU A 196 -1.11 -7.34 14.35
C GLU A 196 0.03 -8.38 14.32
N ASN A 197 0.81 -8.45 13.24
CA ASN A 197 1.88 -9.44 13.05
C ASN A 197 3.24 -8.75 12.92
N ILE A 198 3.92 -8.57 14.06
CA ILE A 198 5.22 -7.88 14.19
C ILE A 198 6.32 -8.46 13.28
N ASP A 199 6.22 -9.74 12.92
CA ASP A 199 7.19 -10.41 12.05
C ASP A 199 7.02 -10.08 10.55
N GLU A 200 5.90 -9.45 10.16
CA GLU A 200 5.63 -9.08 8.77
C GLU A 200 5.94 -7.61 8.52
N SER A 201 6.61 -7.34 7.40
CA SER A 201 6.90 -5.96 6.98
C SER A 201 5.71 -5.34 6.25
N PRO A 202 5.47 -4.02 6.38
CA PRO A 202 4.48 -3.30 5.56
C PRO A 202 4.65 -3.58 4.06
N ILE A 203 3.56 -3.52 3.30
CA ILE A 203 3.57 -3.81 1.85
C ILE A 203 4.63 -2.97 1.13
N TRP A 204 4.75 -1.70 1.52
CA TRP A 204 5.75 -0.80 0.98
C TRP A 204 7.18 -1.30 1.24
N GLU A 205 7.53 -1.60 2.48
CA GLU A 205 8.87 -2.09 2.85
C GLU A 205 9.23 -3.41 2.15
N SER A 206 8.27 -4.33 2.07
CA SER A 206 8.44 -5.59 1.33
C SER A 206 8.67 -5.36 -0.16
N SER A 207 7.99 -4.38 -0.77
CA SER A 207 8.20 -4.01 -2.18
C SER A 207 9.59 -3.40 -2.43
N LEU A 208 10.11 -2.61 -1.49
CA LEU A 208 11.47 -2.08 -1.54
C LEU A 208 12.51 -3.21 -1.50
N GLY A 209 12.30 -4.20 -0.62
CA GLY A 209 13.11 -5.42 -0.56
C GLY A 209 13.09 -6.18 -1.89
N ILE A 210 11.89 -6.37 -2.47
CA ILE A 210 11.73 -7.04 -3.77
C ILE A 210 12.48 -6.30 -4.87
N PHE A 211 12.35 -4.98 -5.00
CA PHE A 211 13.08 -4.22 -6.03
C PHE A 211 14.61 -4.31 -5.83
N ARG A 212 15.05 -4.21 -4.58
CA ARG A 212 16.47 -4.34 -4.21
C ARG A 212 17.05 -5.69 -4.65
N GLU A 213 16.38 -6.79 -4.30
CA GLU A 213 16.78 -8.16 -4.63
C GLU A 213 16.67 -8.47 -6.12
N GLU A 214 15.53 -8.11 -6.72
CA GLU A 214 15.20 -8.53 -8.07
C GLU A 214 15.93 -7.73 -9.15
N ILE A 215 16.19 -6.44 -8.90
CA ILE A 215 16.75 -5.52 -9.88
C ILE A 215 18.16 -5.09 -9.51
N ILE A 216 18.34 -4.42 -8.36
CA ILE A 216 19.60 -3.72 -8.08
C ILE A 216 20.74 -4.69 -7.74
N LEU A 217 20.46 -5.70 -6.93
CA LEU A 217 21.44 -6.73 -6.55
C LEU A 217 21.57 -7.85 -7.60
N HIS A 218 20.77 -7.82 -8.65
CA HIS A 218 20.84 -8.81 -9.71
C HIS A 218 22.05 -8.57 -10.62
N GLY A 219 22.95 -9.55 -10.70
CA GLY A 219 24.10 -9.52 -11.60
C GLY A 219 25.08 -8.38 -11.28
N SER A 220 25.31 -7.47 -12.23
CA SER A 220 26.27 -6.36 -12.09
C SER A 220 25.61 -4.98 -12.04
N VAL A 221 24.27 -4.92 -11.89
CA VAL A 221 23.48 -3.68 -11.94
C VAL A 221 23.99 -2.64 -10.94
N LEU A 222 24.07 -2.97 -9.64
CA LEU A 222 24.55 -2.04 -8.61
C LEU A 222 25.95 -1.50 -8.91
N LYS A 223 26.90 -2.38 -9.25
CA LYS A 223 28.29 -1.98 -9.54
C LYS A 223 28.37 -1.01 -10.71
N LYS A 224 27.66 -1.29 -11.80
CA LYS A 224 27.65 -0.41 -12.98
C LYS A 224 26.92 0.89 -12.73
N LEU A 225 25.85 0.87 -11.94
CA LEU A 225 25.09 2.06 -11.58
C LEU A 225 25.96 3.02 -10.74
N ILE A 226 26.63 2.50 -9.71
CA ILE A 226 27.57 3.28 -8.89
C ILE A 226 28.71 3.83 -9.77
N GLY A 227 29.29 3.01 -10.64
CA GLY A 227 30.33 3.45 -11.59
C GLY A 227 29.85 4.61 -12.46
N GLY A 228 28.67 4.47 -13.08
CA GLY A 228 28.08 5.52 -13.92
C GLY A 228 27.80 6.82 -13.16
N ILE A 229 27.29 6.73 -11.93
CA ILE A 229 27.08 7.89 -11.05
C ILE A 229 28.42 8.59 -10.77
N LEU A 230 29.45 7.85 -10.40
CA LEU A 230 30.77 8.42 -10.10
C LEU A 230 31.41 9.06 -11.33
N ASP A 231 31.26 8.43 -12.51
CA ASP A 231 31.75 8.98 -13.78
C ASP A 231 31.07 10.32 -14.09
N ARG A 232 29.74 10.41 -13.95
CA ARG A 232 29.01 11.67 -14.14
C ARG A 232 29.46 12.75 -13.14
N VAL A 233 29.70 12.39 -11.88
CA VAL A 233 30.21 13.35 -10.87
C VAL A 233 31.63 13.83 -11.23
N ALA A 234 32.47 12.95 -11.80
CA ALA A 234 33.80 13.32 -12.25
C ALA A 234 33.75 14.28 -13.46
N GLU A 235 32.90 13.99 -14.45
CA GLU A 235 32.63 14.87 -15.61
C GLU A 235 32.15 16.25 -15.16
N GLU A 236 31.20 16.31 -14.23
CA GLU A 236 30.73 17.57 -13.67
C GLU A 236 31.85 18.39 -13.01
N ARG A 237 32.73 17.72 -12.26
CA ARG A 237 33.90 18.37 -11.63
C ARG A 237 34.93 18.85 -12.65
N ALA A 238 34.99 18.22 -13.82
CA ALA A 238 35.82 18.66 -14.93
C ALA A 238 35.22 19.85 -15.70
N GLY A 239 33.98 20.24 -15.39
CA GLY A 239 33.28 21.37 -16.01
C GLY A 239 32.28 20.97 -17.09
N ASP A 240 32.05 19.67 -17.29
CA ASP A 240 31.05 19.19 -18.23
C ASP A 240 29.63 19.39 -17.69
N GLN A 241 28.68 19.60 -18.60
CA GLN A 241 27.27 19.66 -18.24
C GLN A 241 26.73 18.24 -18.06
N VAL A 242 26.15 17.97 -16.89
CA VAL A 242 25.56 16.66 -16.56
C VAL A 242 24.10 16.81 -16.13
N ASP A 243 23.35 15.73 -16.30
CA ASP A 243 21.97 15.65 -15.81
C ASP A 243 21.95 15.46 -14.27
N ARG A 244 21.88 16.60 -13.55
CA ARG A 244 21.80 16.62 -12.09
C ARG A 244 20.50 16.02 -11.55
N TYR A 245 19.43 16.06 -12.34
CA TYR A 245 18.15 15.49 -11.94
C TYR A 245 18.27 13.97 -11.86
N LEU A 246 18.79 13.33 -12.91
CA LEU A 246 19.03 11.90 -12.95
C LEU A 246 19.94 11.43 -11.79
N LEU A 247 21.02 12.17 -11.51
CA LEU A 247 21.90 11.86 -10.38
C LEU A 247 21.17 11.93 -9.03
N ARG A 248 20.38 12.98 -8.81
CA ARG A 248 19.62 13.14 -7.56
C ARG A 248 18.56 12.05 -7.40
N ALA A 249 17.85 11.72 -8.47
CA ALA A 249 16.83 10.66 -8.48
C ALA A 249 17.44 9.29 -8.13
N LEU A 250 18.55 8.92 -8.78
CA LEU A 250 19.25 7.65 -8.52
C LEU A 250 19.85 7.57 -7.12
N LEU A 251 20.44 8.65 -6.62
CA LEU A 251 20.96 8.69 -5.24
C LEU A 251 19.84 8.59 -4.21
N ARG A 252 18.67 9.21 -4.47
CA ARG A 252 17.48 9.07 -3.64
C ARG A 252 16.99 7.62 -3.63
N MET A 253 16.88 6.98 -4.80
CA MET A 253 16.54 5.57 -4.91
C MET A 253 17.50 4.71 -4.08
N LEU A 254 18.82 4.86 -4.24
CA LEU A 254 19.81 4.07 -3.49
C LEU A 254 19.72 4.27 -1.97
N ARG A 255 19.36 5.48 -1.52
CA ARG A 255 19.10 5.77 -0.11
C ARG A 255 17.82 5.09 0.37
N THR A 256 16.72 5.20 -0.38
CA THR A 256 15.43 4.55 -0.06
C THR A 256 15.57 3.04 0.01
N LEU A 257 16.43 2.45 -0.83
CA LEU A 257 16.75 1.03 -0.81
C LEU A 257 17.83 0.67 0.23
N ASP A 258 18.18 1.53 1.20
CA ASP A 258 19.25 1.32 2.20
C ASP A 258 20.62 0.87 1.66
N LEU A 259 20.86 1.01 0.36
CA LEU A 259 22.11 0.58 -0.28
C LEU A 259 23.24 1.61 -0.07
N TYR A 260 22.91 2.78 0.48
CA TYR A 260 23.87 3.84 0.77
C TYR A 260 24.70 3.60 2.04
N LYS A 261 24.24 2.74 2.97
CA LYS A 261 24.90 2.49 4.26
C LYS A 261 25.76 1.22 4.32
N GLN A 262 25.83 0.42 3.26
CA GLN A 262 26.52 -0.88 3.26
C GLN A 262 28.05 -0.81 3.00
N VAL A 263 28.67 0.35 3.19
CA VAL A 263 30.14 0.46 3.19
C VAL A 263 30.61 0.60 4.64
N GLY A 264 30.90 -0.55 5.25
CA GLY A 264 31.50 -0.70 6.58
C GLY A 264 32.32 -1.97 6.64
#